data_AF-A0A239FET9-F1
#
_entry.id   AF-A0A239FET9-F1
#
_cell.length_a   1.000
_cell.length_b   1.000
_cell.length_c   1.000
_cell.angle_alpha   90.00
_cell.angle_beta   90.00
_cell.angle_gamma   90.00
#
_symmetry.space_group_name_H-M   'P 1'
#
loop_
_entity.id
_entity.type
_entity.pdbx_description
1 polymer ?
#
loop_
_entity_poly.entity_id
_entity_poly.type
_entity_poly.pdbx_seq_one_letter_code
_entity_poly.pdbx_strand_id
1 'polypeptide(L)'
;MTAGDFDFAHSEQAAKSRQEKATTLARYIWERGISGAELLGLDDAARRKLARAADMSPPSTMETWTITADLLDRKDRWAADNPAHPAATPAHADEKIMWVKPPIAPW
;
A
#
# COMPACT_ATOMS: atom_id res chain seq x y z
N MET A 1 -12.41 -21.27 -36.29
CA MET A 1 -12.07 -19.84 -36.13
C MET A 1 -12.29 -19.53 -34.65
N THR A 2 -11.22 -19.54 -33.86
CA THR A 2 -11.24 -19.59 -32.39
C THR A 2 -11.45 -18.19 -31.80
N ALA A 3 -12.69 -17.89 -31.42
CA ALA A 3 -13.01 -16.81 -30.49
C ALA A 3 -12.76 -17.34 -29.07
N GLY A 4 -11.68 -16.91 -28.43
CA GLY A 4 -11.34 -17.35 -27.05
C GLY A 4 -9.95 -16.95 -26.56
N ASP A 5 -9.05 -16.51 -27.45
CA ASP A 5 -7.66 -16.14 -27.10
C ASP A 5 -7.50 -14.68 -26.63
N PHE A 6 -8.56 -13.86 -26.73
CA PHE A 6 -8.42 -12.39 -26.73
C PHE A 6 -8.51 -11.67 -25.37
N ASP A 7 -8.67 -12.35 -24.23
CA ASP A 7 -8.88 -11.62 -22.95
C ASP A 7 -8.18 -12.19 -21.70
N PHE A 8 -7.60 -13.38 -21.75
CA PHE A 8 -6.92 -13.94 -20.57
C PHE A 8 -5.50 -13.38 -20.37
N ALA A 9 -4.68 -13.36 -21.42
CA ALA A 9 -3.32 -12.84 -21.34
C ALA A 9 -3.27 -11.35 -20.96
N HIS A 10 -4.22 -10.55 -21.48
CA HIS A 10 -4.35 -9.14 -21.12
C HIS A 10 -4.81 -8.94 -19.66
N SER A 11 -5.71 -9.79 -19.18
CA SER A 11 -6.17 -9.78 -17.79
C SER A 11 -5.06 -10.20 -16.81
N GLU A 12 -4.29 -11.23 -17.14
CA GLU A 12 -3.13 -11.69 -16.35
C GLU A 12 -2.03 -10.63 -16.30
N GLN A 13 -1.71 -9.99 -17.44
CA GLN A 13 -0.70 -8.93 -17.48
C GLN A 13 -1.15 -7.67 -16.72
N ALA A 14 -2.45 -7.36 -16.77
CA ALA A 14 -3.04 -6.30 -15.94
C ALA A 14 -3.00 -6.66 -14.45
N ALA A 15 -3.29 -7.90 -14.07
CA ALA A 15 -3.20 -8.37 -12.69
C ALA A 15 -1.77 -8.28 -12.15
N LYS A 16 -0.78 -8.71 -12.94
CA LYS A 16 0.65 -8.58 -12.58
C LYS A 16 1.06 -7.12 -12.40
N SER A 17 0.65 -6.25 -13.32
CA SER A 17 0.93 -4.80 -13.22
C SER A 17 0.30 -4.17 -11.98
N ARG A 18 -0.91 -4.59 -11.58
CA ARG A 18 -1.54 -4.16 -10.33
C ARG A 18 -0.74 -4.63 -9.11
N GLN A 19 -0.28 -5.88 -9.13
CA GLN A 19 0.50 -6.46 -8.03
C GLN A 19 1.85 -5.75 -7.85
N GLU A 20 2.54 -5.46 -8.95
CA GLU A 20 3.81 -4.72 -8.94
C GLU A 20 3.61 -3.32 -8.36
N LYS A 21 2.58 -2.59 -8.82
CA LYS A 21 2.23 -1.29 -8.25
C LYS A 21 1.89 -1.38 -6.76
N ALA A 22 1.06 -2.36 -6.38
CA ALA A 22 0.67 -2.54 -4.99
C ALA A 22 1.88 -2.81 -4.09
N THR A 23 2.87 -3.57 -4.59
CA THR A 23 4.11 -3.89 -3.87
C THR A 23 4.99 -2.66 -3.68
N THR A 24 5.19 -1.85 -4.73
CA THR A 24 5.98 -0.61 -4.63
C THR A 24 5.32 0.38 -3.66
N LEU A 25 3.99 0.55 -3.73
CA LEU A 25 3.24 1.36 -2.78
C LEU A 25 3.38 0.82 -1.35
N ALA A 26 3.20 -0.49 -1.16
CA ALA A 26 3.27 -1.10 0.17
C ALA A 26 4.64 -0.88 0.82
N ARG A 27 5.73 -0.98 0.05
CA ARG A 27 7.08 -0.69 0.55
C ARG A 27 7.21 0.77 1.03
N TYR A 28 6.80 1.72 0.19
CA TYR A 28 6.90 3.15 0.52
C TYR A 28 6.06 3.54 1.75
N ILE A 29 4.87 2.94 1.87
CA ILE A 29 3.93 3.19 2.97
C ILE A 29 4.42 2.51 4.26
N TRP A 30 4.96 1.29 4.15
CA TRP A 30 5.58 0.56 5.26
C TRP A 30 6.71 1.36 5.90
N GLU A 31 7.58 1.95 5.07
CA GLU A 31 8.71 2.76 5.56
C GLU A 31 8.25 3.94 6.43
N ARG A 32 7.02 4.41 6.25
CA ARG A 32 6.40 5.50 7.04
C ARG A 32 5.60 5.01 8.24
N GLY A 33 5.57 3.71 8.51
CA GLY A 33 4.84 3.13 9.64
C GLY A 33 3.32 3.28 9.55
N ILE A 34 2.78 3.42 8.34
CA ILE A 34 1.32 3.45 8.09
C ILE A 34 0.84 2.01 7.90
N SER A 35 -0.12 1.59 8.72
CA SER A 35 -0.75 0.27 8.64
C SER A 35 -1.74 0.15 7.48
N GLY A 36 -2.12 -1.08 7.12
CA GLY A 36 -3.16 -1.33 6.12
C GLY A 36 -4.51 -0.71 6.49
N ALA A 37 -4.89 -0.79 7.77
CA ALA A 37 -6.12 -0.18 8.29
C ALA A 37 -6.10 1.35 8.16
N GLU A 38 -4.99 2.00 8.51
CA GLU A 38 -4.84 3.45 8.37
C GLU A 38 -4.91 3.87 6.90
N LEU A 39 -4.22 3.15 6.01
CA LEU A 39 -4.25 3.41 4.57
C LEU A 39 -5.69 3.38 4.01
N LEU A 40 -6.50 2.39 4.41
CA LEU A 40 -7.89 2.27 3.96
C LEU A 40 -8.82 3.31 4.61
N GLY A 41 -8.46 3.81 5.80
CA GLY A 41 -9.17 4.90 6.48
C GLY A 41 -8.89 6.29 5.92
N LEU A 42 -7.82 6.45 5.13
CA LEU A 42 -7.50 7.73 4.48
C LEU A 42 -8.54 8.10 3.40
N ASP A 43 -8.79 9.40 3.26
CA ASP A 43 -9.56 9.89 2.14
C ASP A 43 -8.85 9.64 0.80
N ASP A 44 -9.61 9.71 -0.30
CA ASP A 44 -9.06 9.47 -1.64
C ASP A 44 -7.97 10.48 -2.05
N ALA A 45 -8.06 11.75 -1.63
CA ALA A 45 -7.04 12.74 -1.94
C ALA A 45 -5.73 12.44 -1.19
N ALA A 46 -5.79 12.03 0.07
CA ALA A 46 -4.63 11.59 0.85
C ALA A 46 -3.95 10.35 0.23
N ARG A 47 -4.72 9.34 -0.17
CA ARG A 47 -4.20 8.15 -0.88
C ARG A 47 -3.51 8.53 -2.19
N ARG A 48 -4.11 9.42 -2.99
CA ARG A 48 -3.48 9.90 -4.22
C ARG A 48 -2.18 10.66 -3.95
N LYS A 49 -2.12 11.47 -2.89
CA LYS A 49 -0.90 12.15 -2.47
C LYS A 49 0.20 11.16 -2.06
N LEU A 50 -0.13 10.08 -1.34
CA LEU A 50 0.82 9.01 -0.99
C LEU A 50 1.41 8.37 -2.25
N ALA A 51 0.56 8.01 -3.22
CA ALA A 51 1.06 7.45 -4.47
C ALA A 51 2.00 8.40 -5.21
N ARG A 52 1.67 9.70 -5.27
CA ARG A 52 2.56 10.70 -5.88
C ARG A 52 3.87 10.86 -5.14
N ALA A 53 3.85 10.82 -3.81
CA ALA A 53 5.06 10.92 -2.99
C ALA A 53 5.94 9.66 -3.11
N ALA A 54 5.35 8.52 -3.48
CA ALA A 54 6.06 7.30 -3.89
C ALA A 54 6.57 7.33 -5.36
N ASP A 55 6.49 8.48 -6.04
CA ASP A 55 6.79 8.63 -7.48
C ASP A 55 5.90 7.75 -8.39
N MET A 56 4.70 7.42 -7.94
CA MET A 56 3.77 6.55 -8.66
C MET A 56 2.54 7.29 -9.18
N SER A 57 2.04 6.82 -10.32
CA SER A 57 0.71 7.22 -10.77
C SER A 57 -0.34 6.64 -9.81
N PRO A 58 -1.24 7.48 -9.26
CA PRO A 58 -2.22 7.03 -8.29
C PRO A 58 -3.13 5.96 -8.90
N PRO A 59 -3.33 4.82 -8.22
CA PRO A 59 -4.33 3.86 -8.61
C PRO A 59 -5.70 4.52 -8.73
N SER A 60 -6.37 4.26 -9.85
CA SER A 60 -7.73 4.76 -10.12
C SER A 60 -8.82 3.92 -9.45
N THR A 61 -8.47 2.75 -8.90
CA THR A 61 -9.41 1.82 -8.27
C THR A 61 -8.99 1.45 -6.86
N MET A 62 -9.98 1.09 -6.04
CA MET A 62 -9.78 0.58 -4.68
C MET A 62 -9.10 -0.79 -4.62
N GLU A 63 -9.12 -1.54 -5.71
CA GLU A 63 -8.54 -2.88 -5.79
C GLU A 63 -7.03 -2.86 -5.48
N THR A 64 -6.26 -1.98 -6.13
CA THR A 64 -4.82 -1.86 -5.85
C THR A 64 -4.56 -1.39 -4.42
N TRP A 65 -5.35 -0.45 -3.91
CA TRP A 65 -5.25 0.01 -2.52
C TRP A 65 -5.51 -1.11 -1.51
N THR A 66 -6.45 -2.00 -1.80
CA THR A 66 -6.77 -3.17 -0.95
C THR A 66 -5.64 -4.19 -0.97
N ILE A 67 -5.04 -4.47 -2.13
CA ILE A 67 -3.86 -5.33 -2.24
C ILE A 67 -2.68 -4.73 -1.46
N THR A 68 -2.46 -3.41 -1.58
CA THR A 68 -1.43 -2.72 -0.79
C THR A 68 -1.68 -2.85 0.72
N ALA A 69 -2.92 -2.68 1.19
CA ALA A 69 -3.27 -2.83 2.59
C ALA A 69 -3.00 -4.26 3.11
N ASP A 70 -3.37 -5.28 2.34
CA ASP A 70 -3.10 -6.68 2.69
C ASP A 70 -1.59 -6.98 2.74
N LEU A 71 -0.80 -6.41 1.83
CA LEU A 71 0.67 -6.51 1.88
C LEU A 71 1.25 -5.85 3.14
N LEU A 72 0.70 -4.70 3.56
CA LEU A 72 1.09 -4.03 4.81
C LEU A 72 0.76 -4.91 6.01
N ASP A 73 -0.46 -5.46 6.10
CA ASP A 73 -0.86 -6.32 7.22
C ASP A 73 0.01 -7.58 7.33
N ARG A 74 0.39 -8.18 6.19
CA ARG A 74 1.35 -9.30 6.18
C ARG A 74 2.73 -8.87 6.67
N LYS A 75 3.18 -7.67 6.28
CA LYS A 75 4.48 -7.13 6.68
C LYS A 75 4.50 -6.76 8.15
N ASP A 76 3.44 -6.18 8.69
CA ASP A 76 3.23 -5.91 10.12
C ASP A 76 3.31 -7.20 10.93
N ARG A 77 2.58 -8.24 10.52
CA ARG A 77 2.62 -9.55 11.18
C ARG A 77 4.02 -10.15 11.16
N TRP A 78 4.67 -10.14 10.00
CA TRP A 78 6.04 -10.62 9.87
C TRP A 78 7.00 -9.81 10.75
N ALA A 79 6.84 -8.49 10.84
CA ALA A 79 7.68 -7.64 11.68
C ALA A 79 7.49 -7.93 13.18
N ALA A 80 6.24 -8.19 13.61
CA ALA A 80 5.93 -8.61 14.96
C ALA A 80 6.57 -9.97 15.31
N ASP A 81 6.60 -10.90 14.36
CA ASP A 81 7.23 -12.21 14.51
C ASP A 81 8.79 -12.15 14.42
N ASN A 82 9.34 -11.06 13.89
CA ASN A 82 10.78 -10.89 13.64
C ASN A 82 11.34 -9.57 14.21
N PRO A 83 11.17 -9.28 15.51
CA PRO A 83 11.47 -7.97 16.09
C PRO A 83 12.96 -7.59 16.05
N ALA A 84 13.87 -8.58 15.98
CA ALA A 84 15.30 -8.35 15.88
C ALA A 84 15.80 -8.07 14.45
N HIS A 85 14.93 -8.24 13.44
CA HIS A 85 15.33 -8.04 12.05
C HIS A 85 15.31 -6.54 11.71
N PRO A 86 16.35 -5.96 11.10
CA PRO A 86 16.39 -4.51 10.81
C PRO A 86 15.22 -4.05 9.94
N ALA A 87 14.80 -4.85 8.96
CA ALA A 87 13.63 -4.58 8.13
C ALA A 87 12.26 -4.75 8.82
N ALA A 88 12.21 -5.09 10.11
CA ALA A 88 10.99 -5.13 10.91
C ALA A 88 10.62 -3.76 11.49
N THR A 89 11.56 -2.80 11.47
CA THR A 89 11.29 -1.42 11.91
C THR A 89 11.12 -0.50 10.68
N PRO A 90 10.05 0.30 10.61
CA PRO A 90 9.91 1.35 9.60
C PRO A 90 11.04 2.38 9.70
N ALA A 91 11.66 2.72 8.57
CA ALA A 91 12.82 3.63 8.54
C ALA A 91 12.46 5.12 8.77
N HIS A 92 11.22 5.51 8.48
CA HIS A 92 10.72 6.89 8.45
C HIS A 92 9.40 7.02 9.20
N ALA A 93 9.26 6.31 10.33
CA ALA A 93 8.04 6.30 11.14
C ALA A 93 7.62 7.70 11.63
N ASP A 94 8.58 8.62 11.76
CA ASP A 94 8.35 10.02 12.13
C ASP A 94 7.55 10.79 11.07
N GLU A 95 7.66 10.42 9.79
CA GLU A 95 6.89 11.03 8.70
C GLU A 95 5.40 10.67 8.77
N LYS A 96 5.01 9.66 9.56
CA LYS A 96 3.61 9.21 9.68
C LYS A 96 2.65 10.35 9.97
N ILE A 97 3.06 11.29 10.83
CA ILE A 97 2.23 12.43 11.26
C ILE A 97 1.81 13.35 10.10
N MET A 98 2.56 13.36 8.99
CA MET A 98 2.23 14.13 7.80
C MET A 98 1.04 13.54 7.03
N TRP A 99 0.72 12.27 7.27
CA TRP A 99 -0.26 11.49 6.51
C TRP A 99 -1.45 11.06 7.36
N VAL A 100 -1.19 10.54 8.54
CA VAL A 100 -2.20 10.09 9.49
C VAL A 100 -2.19 11.06 10.66
N LYS A 101 -3.22 11.90 10.73
CA LYS A 101 -3.37 12.81 11.86
C LYS A 101 -3.70 11.99 13.11
N PRO A 102 -2.91 12.07 14.19
CA PRO A 102 -3.26 11.39 15.43
C PRO A 102 -4.60 11.93 15.95
N PRO A 103 -5.44 11.08 16.55
CA PRO A 103 -6.68 11.54 17.17
C PRO A 103 -6.34 12.66 18.17
N ILE A 104 -7.00 13.80 18.03
CA ILE A 104 -6.85 14.90 18.97
C ILE A 104 -7.48 14.42 20.28
N ALA A 105 -6.67 14.18 21.31
CA ALA A 105 -7.18 13.84 22.62
C ALA A 105 -8.05 15.01 23.12
N PRO A 106 -9.32 14.77 23.50
CA PRO A 106 -10.09 15.77 24.20
C PRO A 106 -9.43 15.94 25.58
N TRP A 107 -8.90 17.13 25.81
CA TRP A 107 -8.42 17.58 27.11
C TRP A 107 -9.60 17.74 28.08
#